data_AF-X8HRJ7-F1
#
_entry.id   AF-X8HRJ7-F1
#
_cell.length_a   1.000
_cell.length_b   1.000
_cell.length_c   1.000
_cell.angle_alpha   90.00
_cell.angle_beta   90.00
_cell.angle_gamma   90.00
#
_symmetry.space_group_name_H-M   'P 1'
#
loop_
_entity.id
_entity.type
_entity.pdbx_description
1 polymer ?
#
loop_
_entity_poly.entity_id
_entity_poly.type
_entity_poly.pdbx_seq_one_letter_code
_entity_poly.pdbx_strand_id
1 'polypeptide(L)' 'MRSREYIENKINKLEKERDESLKEYQKKLDDGIEDETLWQYISSKKIEIFTLKDILQD' A
#
# COMPACT_ATOMS: atom_id res chain seq x y z
N MET A 1 7.69 18.62 14.25
CA MET A 1 6.88 17.61 14.98
C MET A 1 5.60 17.22 14.24
N ARG A 2 4.71 18.16 13.83
CA ARG A 2 3.43 17.79 13.16
C ARG A 2 3.55 17.10 11.80
N SER A 3 4.62 17.36 11.04
CA SER A 3 4.84 16.78 9.70
C SER A 3 5.26 15.31 9.73
N ARG A 4 6.15 14.94 10.67
CA ARG A 4 6.63 13.55 10.81
C ARG A 4 5.52 12.60 11.23
N GLU A 5 4.80 12.94 12.30
CA GLU A 5 3.66 12.15 12.79
C GLU A 5 2.55 12.02 11.72
N TYR A 6 2.34 13.06 10.92
CA TYR A 6 1.42 13.01 9.78
C TYR A 6 1.86 11.99 8.71
N ILE A 7 3.15 11.99 8.35
CA ILE A 7 3.71 11.05 7.37
C ILE A 7 3.66 9.62 7.91
N GLU A 8 4.01 9.39 9.18
CA GLU A 8 3.94 8.08 9.83
C GLU A 8 2.49 7.54 9.86
N ASN A 9 1.51 8.37 10.22
CA ASN A 9 0.09 8.00 10.18
C ASN A 9 -0.39 7.68 8.77
N LYS A 10 0.08 8.43 7.77
CA LYS A 10 -0.24 8.18 6.36
C LYS A 10 0.36 6.86 5.88
N ILE A 11 1.61 6.55 6.24
CA ILE A 11 2.24 5.25 5.95
C ILE A 11 1.42 4.10 6.53
N ASN A 12 1.04 4.18 7.81
CA ASN A 12 0.25 3.13 8.47
C ASN A 12 -1.09 2.89 7.78
N LYS A 13 -1.76 3.97 7.35
CA LYS A 13 -3.02 3.86 6.59
C LYS A 13 -2.82 3.17 5.24
N LEU A 14 -1.77 3.55 4.51
CA LEU A 14 -1.46 2.95 3.21
C LEU A 14 -1.06 1.47 3.32
N GLU A 15 -0.29 1.10 4.36
CA GLU A 15 0.08 -0.29 4.62
C GLU A 15 -1.17 -1.14 4.89
N LYS A 16 -2.10 -0.64 5.71
CA LYS A 16 -3.38 -1.32 5.95
C LYS A 16 -4.21 -1.49 4.68
N GLU A 17 -4.38 -0.42 3.89
CA GLU A 17 -5.12 -0.46 2.62
C GLU A 17 -4.48 -1.47 1.63
N ARG A 18 -3.16 -1.49 1.56
CA ARG A 18 -2.40 -2.43 0.71
C ARG A 18 -2.60 -3.87 1.16
N ASP A 19 -2.56 -4.14 2.46
CA ASP A 19 -2.72 -5.49 3.01
C ASP A 19 -4.14 -6.04 2.81
N GLU A 20 -5.16 -5.19 2.95
CA GLU A 20 -6.54 -5.54 2.63
C GLU A 20 -6.70 -5.87 1.13
N SER A 21 -6.10 -5.05 0.26
CA SER A 21 -6.12 -5.25 -1.19
C SER A 21 -5.37 -6.52 -1.61
N LEU A 22 -4.25 -6.85 -0.96
CA LEU A 22 -3.51 -8.09 -1.20
C LEU A 22 -4.35 -9.32 -0.84
N LYS A 23 -5.11 -9.28 0.27
CA LYS A 23 -6.03 -10.36 0.64
C LYS A 23 -7.13 -10.54 -0.39
N GLU A 24 -7.68 -9.45 -0.93
CA GLU A 24 -8.67 -9.51 -2.00
C GLU A 24 -8.05 -10.10 -3.27
N TYR A 25 -6.87 -9.64 -3.67
CA TYR A 25 -6.17 -10.15 -4.84
C TYR A 25 -5.87 -11.64 -4.72
N GLN A 26 -5.42 -12.11 -3.55
CA GLN A 26 -5.19 -13.54 -3.32
C GLN A 26 -6.48 -14.36 -3.46
N LYS A 27 -7.60 -13.89 -2.92
CA LYS A 27 -8.90 -14.57 -3.11
C LYS A 27 -9.29 -14.66 -4.58
N LYS A 28 -9.11 -13.58 -5.33
CA LYS A 28 -9.37 -13.56 -6.78
C LYS A 28 -8.46 -14.55 -7.51
N LEU A 29 -7.18 -14.60 -7.18
CA LEU A 29 -6.26 -15.58 -7.74
C LEU A 29 -6.66 -17.02 -7.41
N ASP A 30 -7.10 -17.29 -6.18
CA ASP A 30 -7.59 -18.60 -5.76
C ASP A 30 -8.84 -19.02 -6.56
N ASP A 31 -9.68 -18.04 -6.95
CA ASP A 31 -10.83 -18.22 -7.85
C ASP A 31 -10.44 -18.26 -9.35
N GLY A 32 -9.15 -18.18 -9.68
CA GLY A 32 -8.64 -18.18 -11.05
C GLY A 32 -8.80 -16.85 -11.80
N ILE A 33 -9.04 -15.76 -11.08
CA ILE A 33 -9.23 -14.41 -11.61
C ILE A 33 -7.94 -13.61 -11.41
N GLU A 34 -7.28 -13.26 -12.52
CA GLU A 34 -6.16 -12.33 -12.51
C GLU A 34 -6.67 -10.89 -12.69
N ASP A 35 -6.72 -10.16 -11.57
CA ASP A 35 -7.15 -8.75 -11.55
C ASP A 35 -5.94 -7.82 -11.65
N GLU A 36 -5.52 -7.53 -12.89
CA GLU A 36 -4.41 -6.62 -13.17
C GLU A 36 -4.61 -5.21 -12.60
N THR A 37 -5.86 -4.74 -12.53
CA THR A 37 -6.17 -3.40 -12.00
C THR A 37 -5.88 -3.34 -10.51
N LEU A 38 -6.33 -4.36 -9.77
CA LEU A 38 -6.03 -4.49 -8.33
C LEU A 38 -4.53 -4.67 -8.09
N TRP A 39 -3.83 -5.42 -8.94
CA TRP A 39 -2.37 -5.56 -8.86
C TRP A 39 -1.63 -4.24 -9.07
N GLN A 40 -2.03 -3.45 -10.07
CA GLN A 40 -1.48 -2.11 -10.31
C GLN A 40 -1.74 -1.17 -9.13
N TYR A 41 -2.95 -1.21 -8.55
CA TYR A 41 -3.28 -0.44 -7.35
C TYR A 41 -2.36 -0.80 -6.18
N ILE A 42 -2.22 -2.09 -5.84
CA ILE A 42 -1.32 -2.58 -4.79
C ILE A 42 0.13 -2.12 -5.02
N SER A 43 0.58 -2.19 -6.27
CA SER A 43 1.93 -1.79 -6.67
C SER A 43 2.15 -0.29 -6.50
N SER A 44 1.17 0.53 -6.90
CA SER A 44 1.22 1.98 -6.69
C SER A 44 1.33 2.35 -5.20
N LYS A 45 0.60 1.64 -4.34
CA LYS A 45 0.63 1.85 -2.88
C LYS A 45 1.98 1.50 -2.27
N LYS A 46 2.62 0.43 -2.76
CA LYS A 46 3.98 0.06 -2.36
C LYS A 46 4.98 1.18 -2.67
N ILE A 47 4.88 1.80 -3.84
CA ILE A 47 5.74 2.93 -4.24
C ILE A 47 5.46 4.14 -3.34
N GLU A 48 4.19 4.50 -3.11
CA GLU A 48 3.80 5.62 -2.23
C GLU A 48 4.38 5.43 -0.82
N ILE A 49 4.27 4.23 -0.23
CA ILE A 49 4.84 3.90 1.08
C ILE A 49 6.37 4.03 1.07
N PHE A 50 7.04 3.51 0.05
CA PHE A 50 8.50 3.59 -0.06
C PHE A 50 8.97 5.05 -0.09
N THR A 51 8.36 5.88 -0.93
CA THR A 51 8.70 7.30 -1.02
C THR A 51 8.48 8.03 0.31
N LEU A 52 7.40 7.74 1.02
CA LEU A 52 7.14 8.37 2.32
C LEU A 52 8.14 7.92 3.40
N LYS A 53 8.58 6.66 3.37
CA LYS A 53 9.63 6.16 4.28
C LYS A 53 10.98 6.80 4.00
N ASP A 54 11.32 7.00 2.73
CA ASP A 54 12.53 7.69 2.29
C ASP A 54 12.57 9.14 2.82
N ILE A 55 11.46 9.89 2.69
CA ILE A 55 11.31 11.25 3.25
C ILE A 55 11.50 11.30 4.77
N LEU A 56 11.21 10.22 5.51
CA LEU A 56 11.41 10.17 6.97
C LEU A 56 12.85 9.82 7.37
N GLN A 57 13.64 9.30 6.43
CA GLN A 57 15.05 8.96 6.64
C GLN A 57 15.97 10.14 6.36
N ASP A 58 15.55 11.07 5.50
CA ASP A 58 16.14 12.41 5.31
C ASP A 58 15.89 13.37 6.49
#